data_AF-A0A068B300-F1
#
_entry.id   AF-A0A068B300-F1
#
_cell.length_a   1.000
_cell.length_b   1.000
_cell.length_c   1.000
_cell.angle_alpha   90.00
_cell.angle_beta   90.00
_cell.angle_gamma   90.00
#
_symmetry.space_group_name_H-M   'P 1'
#
loop_
_entity.id
_entity.type
_entity.pdbx_description
1 polymer ?
#
loop_
_entity_poly.entity_id
_entity_poly.type
_entity_poly.pdbx_seq_one_letter_code
_entity_poly.pdbx_strand_id
1 'polypeptide(L)'
;YTQADVGLALGTLYGSVFSQTTICRFEALQLSFKNMCKLKPFLHKWLQEADSANGTTNTLDKISAQGRRRKKRTSIEIGVKNVLENHFVKQQKPVAHDITRLASSLGLEKE
;
A
#
# COMPACT_ATOMS: atom_id res chain seq x y z
N TYR A 1 -14.67 12.94 6.69
CA TYR A 1 -13.56 12.23 6.04
C TYR A 1 -13.91 10.76 5.92
N THR A 2 -13.77 10.17 4.74
CA THR A 2 -13.80 8.72 4.56
C THR A 2 -12.44 8.11 4.94
N GLN A 3 -12.39 6.81 5.23
CA GLN A 3 -11.13 6.10 5.49
C GLN A 3 -10.13 6.21 4.32
N ALA A 4 -10.61 6.36 3.08
CA ALA A 4 -9.77 6.62 1.91
C ALA A 4 -9.16 8.04 1.97
N ASP A 5 -9.96 9.05 2.33
CA ASP A 5 -9.49 10.43 2.48
C ASP A 5 -8.41 10.55 3.55
N VAL A 6 -8.60 9.86 4.69
CA VAL A 6 -7.61 9.81 5.79
C VAL A 6 -6.30 9.18 5.29
N GLY A 7 -6.39 8.03 4.60
CA GLY A 7 -5.22 7.33 4.08
C GLY A 7 -4.43 8.16 3.05
N LEU A 8 -5.12 8.94 2.23
CA LEU A 8 -4.53 9.87 1.28
C LEU A 8 -3.85 11.06 1.98
N ALA A 9 -4.55 11.70 2.92
CA ALA A 9 -4.02 12.85 3.66
C ALA A 9 -2.73 12.51 4.43
N LEU A 10 -2.70 11.34 5.08
CA LEU A 10 -1.49 10.84 5.74
C LEU A 10 -0.32 10.62 4.78
N GLY A 11 -0.61 10.23 3.54
CA GLY A 11 0.41 10.03 2.51
C GLY A 11 1.16 11.28 2.14
N THR A 12 0.49 12.43 2.16
CA THR A 12 1.10 13.73 1.88
C THR A 12 1.83 14.28 3.10
N LEU A 13 1.25 14.15 4.30
CA LEU A 13 1.88 14.64 5.53
C LEU A 13 3.19 13.89 5.87
N TYR A 14 3.25 12.59 5.54
CA TYR A 14 4.32 11.69 5.99
C TYR A 14 5.01 10.89 4.88
N GLY A 15 4.70 11.17 3.61
CA GLY A 15 5.39 10.62 2.44
C GLY A 15 5.07 9.15 2.12
N SER A 16 4.08 8.54 2.75
CA SER A 16 3.64 7.16 2.49
C SER A 16 2.12 7.02 2.56
N VAL A 17 1.47 6.89 1.40
CA VAL A 17 0.01 6.72 1.31
C VAL A 17 -0.42 5.41 1.97
N PHE A 18 -1.43 5.51 2.84
CA PHE A 18 -2.11 4.35 3.43
C PHE A 18 -3.39 4.05 2.66
N SER A 19 -3.70 2.75 2.51
CA SER A 19 -4.94 2.34 1.85
C SER A 19 -6.13 2.46 2.80
N GLN A 20 -7.35 2.61 2.25
CA GLN A 20 -8.59 2.50 3.02
C GLN A 20 -8.61 1.24 3.91
N THR A 21 -8.20 0.09 3.38
CA THR A 21 -8.12 -1.16 4.13
C THR A 21 -7.16 -1.08 5.32
N THR A 22 -6.10 -0.29 5.23
CA THR A 22 -5.17 -0.06 6.35
C THR A 22 -5.85 0.73 7.47
N ILE A 23 -6.58 1.80 7.12
CA ILE A 23 -7.30 2.63 8.09
C ILE A 23 -8.42 1.83 8.75
N CYS A 24 -9.22 1.10 7.97
CA CYS A 24 -10.28 0.22 8.47
C CYS A 24 -9.75 -0.82 9.48
N ARG A 25 -8.63 -1.48 9.18
CA ARG A 25 -8.01 -2.44 10.10
C ARG A 25 -7.45 -1.79 11.36
N PHE A 26 -6.98 -0.55 11.28
CA PHE A 26 -6.53 0.19 12.46
C PHE A 26 -7.71 0.46 13.40
N GLU A 27 -8.83 0.97 12.87
CA GLU A 27 -10.05 1.25 13.63
C GLU A 27 -10.65 -0.01 14.27
N ALA A 28 -10.65 -1.13 13.52
CA ALA A 28 -11.19 -2.41 13.99
C ALA A 28 -10.25 -3.20 14.92
N LEU A 29 -9.10 -2.64 15.31
CA LEU A 29 -8.07 -3.34 16.09
C LEU A 29 -7.47 -4.60 15.43
N GLN A 30 -7.48 -4.66 14.09
CA GLN A 30 -7.09 -5.83 13.29
C GLN A 30 -5.68 -5.74 12.67
N LEU A 31 -4.79 -4.94 13.27
CA LEU A 31 -3.36 -4.95 12.97
C LEU A 31 -2.60 -5.55 14.14
N SER A 32 -1.38 -6.04 13.88
CA SER A 32 -0.50 -6.44 14.98
C SER A 32 -0.22 -5.25 15.90
N PHE A 33 0.07 -5.53 17.18
CA PHE A 33 0.38 -4.50 18.17
C PHE A 33 1.46 -3.52 17.69
N LYS A 34 2.56 -4.05 17.14
CA LYS A 34 3.66 -3.24 16.59
C LYS A 34 3.19 -2.32 15.45
N ASN A 35 2.32 -2.80 14.56
CA ASN A 35 1.77 -1.99 13.49
C ASN A 35 0.84 -0.90 14.04
N MET A 36 0.01 -1.21 15.03
CA MET A 36 -0.83 -0.22 15.70
C MET A 36 0.00 0.91 16.32
N CYS A 37 1.02 0.56 17.11
CA CYS A 37 1.90 1.55 17.74
C CYS A 37 2.60 2.42 16.69
N LYS A 38 2.96 1.85 15.54
CA LYS A 38 3.58 2.60 14.44
C LYS A 38 2.58 3.57 13.76
N LEU A 39 1.32 3.19 13.60
CA LEU A 39 0.31 4.01 12.91
C LEU A 39 -0.29 5.10 13.81
N LYS A 40 -0.43 4.82 15.11
CA LYS A 40 -1.06 5.71 16.10
C LYS A 40 -0.55 7.16 16.06
N PRO A 41 0.76 7.47 16.09
CA PRO A 41 1.22 8.86 16.09
C PRO A 41 0.83 9.63 14.82
N PHE A 42 0.81 8.98 13.65
CA PHE A 42 0.42 9.61 12.39
C PHE A 42 -1.06 9.98 12.37
N LEU A 43 -1.92 9.04 12.79
CA LEU A 43 -3.36 9.25 12.86
C LEU A 43 -3.74 10.29 13.92
N HIS A 44 -3.05 10.28 15.07
CA HIS A 44 -3.27 11.25 16.13
C HIS A 44 -2.94 12.67 15.68
N LYS A 45 -1.78 12.86 15.03
CA LYS A 45 -1.38 14.18 14.53
C LYS A 45 -2.29 14.66 13.39
N TRP A 46 -2.68 13.77 12.47
CA TRP A 46 -3.66 14.11 11.44
C TRP A 46 -4.99 14.57 12.05
N LEU A 47 -5.47 13.90 13.10
CA LEU A 47 -6.71 14.26 13.78
C LEU A 47 -6.62 15.67 14.39
N GLN A 48 -5.51 16.00 15.08
CA GLN A 48 -5.28 17.34 15.62
C GLN A 48 -5.27 18.44 14.55
N GLU A 49 -4.65 18.17 13.40
CA GLU A 49 -4.61 19.10 12.27
C GLU A 49 -5.99 19.27 11.63
N ALA A 50 -6.77 18.19 11.50
CA ALA A 50 -8.13 18.23 10.97
C ALA A 50 -9.08 19.02 11.89
N ASP A 51 -8.96 18.85 13.21
CA ASP A 51 -9.76 19.57 14.20
C ASP A 51 -9.42 21.07 14.23
N SER A 52 -8.14 21.42 14.04
CA SER A 52 -7.67 22.82 14.05
C SER A 52 -8.04 23.60 12.79
N ALA A 53 -8.38 22.92 11.69
CA ALA A 53 -8.64 23.53 10.38
C ALA A 53 -10.08 24.07 10.20
N ASN A 54 -10.91 24.11 11.26
CA ASN A 54 -12.27 24.68 11.29
C ASN A 54 -13.16 24.37 10.06
N GLY A 55 -13.05 23.16 9.49
CA GLY A 55 -13.91 22.73 8.39
C GLY A 55 -13.66 23.37 7.02
N THR A 56 -12.56 24.12 6.81
CA THR A 56 -12.19 24.50 5.44
C THR A 56 -11.61 23.30 4.71
N THR A 57 -12.43 22.64 3.90
CA THR A 57 -12.14 21.44 3.10
C THR A 57 -11.05 21.63 2.03
N ASN A 58 -10.45 22.82 1.93
CA ASN A 58 -9.56 23.21 0.82
C ASN A 58 -8.11 22.73 0.95
N THR A 59 -7.74 22.03 2.03
CA THR A 59 -6.41 21.45 2.16
C THR A 59 -6.26 20.19 1.29
N LEU A 60 -7.29 19.37 1.08
CA LEU A 60 -7.17 18.13 0.31
C LEU A 60 -6.78 18.35 -1.18
N ASP A 61 -7.27 19.42 -1.80
CA ASP A 61 -7.01 19.68 -3.23
C ASP A 61 -5.56 20.13 -3.52
N LYS A 62 -4.87 20.73 -2.55
CA LYS A 62 -3.46 21.15 -2.69
C LYS A 62 -2.46 20.01 -2.40
N ILE A 63 -2.95 18.89 -1.89
CA ILE A 63 -2.17 17.86 -1.19
C ILE A 63 -1.79 16.68 -2.11
N SER A 64 -2.33 16.61 -3.33
CA SER A 64 -2.14 15.48 -4.26
C SER A 64 -0.78 15.43 -4.99
N ALA A 65 0.11 16.42 -4.83
CA ALA A 65 1.27 16.59 -5.71
C ALA A 65 2.61 16.02 -5.20
N GLN A 66 2.75 15.69 -3.92
CA GLN A 66 4.04 15.27 -3.33
C GLN A 66 3.90 13.98 -2.54
N GLY A 67 4.07 12.85 -3.22
CA GLY A 67 4.14 11.54 -2.57
C GLY A 67 5.25 10.70 -3.18
N ARG A 68 6.19 10.24 -2.35
CA ARG A 68 7.16 9.22 -2.73
C ARG A 68 6.37 7.97 -3.13
N ARG A 69 6.47 7.56 -4.40
CA ARG A 69 5.60 6.52 -4.98
C ARG A 69 5.93 5.18 -4.33
N ARG A 70 5.11 4.74 -3.38
CA ARG A 70 5.14 3.36 -2.90
C ARG A 70 4.92 2.42 -4.08
N LYS A 71 5.65 1.30 -4.10
CA LYS A 71 5.47 0.24 -5.11
C LYS A 71 3.99 -0.16 -5.16
N LYS A 72 3.38 -0.04 -6.34
CA LYS A 72 2.00 -0.45 -6.56
C LYS A 72 1.92 -1.97 -6.49
N ARG A 73 0.81 -2.50 -5.96
CA ARG A 73 0.53 -3.94 -6.03
C ARG A 73 0.32 -4.32 -7.49
N THR A 74 1.11 -5.26 -8.01
CA THR A 74 0.88 -5.88 -9.33
C THR A 74 -0.28 -6.87 -9.23
N SER A 75 -1.29 -6.71 -10.08
CA SER A 75 -2.32 -7.74 -10.26
C SER A 75 -1.78 -8.77 -11.24
N ILE A 76 -1.68 -10.03 -10.82
CA ILE A 76 -1.24 -11.13 -11.68
C ILE A 76 -2.48 -11.79 -12.27
N GLU A 77 -2.55 -11.84 -13.59
CA GLU A 77 -3.64 -12.50 -14.30
C GLU A 77 -3.71 -13.98 -13.97
N ILE A 78 -4.92 -14.56 -14.04
CA ILE A 78 -5.17 -15.96 -13.66
C ILE A 78 -4.32 -16.91 -14.51
N GLY A 79 -4.18 -16.66 -15.81
CA GLY A 79 -3.33 -17.48 -16.70
C GLY A 79 -1.86 -17.49 -16.27
N VAL A 80 -1.31 -16.30 -15.97
CA VAL A 80 0.06 -16.14 -15.47
C VAL A 80 0.24 -16.82 -14.12
N LYS A 81 -0.72 -16.65 -13.21
CA LYS A 81 -0.74 -17.32 -11.90
C LYS A 81 -0.66 -18.83 -12.04
N ASN A 82 -1.46 -19.44 -12.91
CA ASN A 82 -1.45 -20.89 -13.12
C ASN A 82 -0.09 -21.40 -13.59
N VAL A 83 0.62 -20.65 -14.46
CA VAL A 83 1.97 -21.02 -14.90
C VAL A 83 2.96 -20.95 -13.73
N LEU A 84 2.89 -19.89 -12.90
CA LEU A 84 3.73 -19.75 -11.70
C LEU A 84 3.49 -20.89 -10.69
N GLU A 85 2.23 -21.25 -10.44
CA GLU A 85 1.87 -22.36 -9.54
C GLU A 85 2.38 -23.72 -10.07
N ASN A 86 2.22 -23.99 -11.37
CA ASN A 86 2.76 -25.20 -11.99
C ASN A 86 4.29 -25.28 -11.92
N HIS A 87 4.99 -24.15 -12.08
CA HIS A 87 6.44 -24.12 -11.90
C HIS A 87 6.83 -24.36 -10.43
N PHE A 88 6.11 -23.77 -9.48
CA PHE A 88 6.37 -23.93 -8.05
C PHE A 88 6.26 -25.39 -7.59
N VAL A 89 5.26 -26.12 -8.08
CA VAL A 89 5.10 -27.56 -7.76
C VAL A 89 6.33 -28.38 -8.19
N LYS A 90 6.95 -28.03 -9.33
CA LYS A 90 8.15 -28.72 -9.84
C LYS A 90 9.43 -28.28 -9.11
N GLN A 91 9.54 -27.00 -8.80
CA GLN A 91 10.72 -26.41 -8.19
C GLN A 91 10.32 -25.21 -7.32
N GLN A 92 10.19 -25.45 -6.01
CA GLN A 92 9.80 -24.43 -5.03
C GLN A 92 10.90 -23.39 -4.77
N LYS A 93 12.16 -23.74 -5.10
CA LYS A 93 13.35 -22.90 -4.91
C LYS A 93 14.09 -22.72 -6.24
N PRO A 94 13.52 -21.95 -7.19
CA PRO A 94 14.18 -21.68 -8.46
C PRO A 94 15.47 -20.88 -8.25
N VAL A 95 16.50 -21.15 -9.06
CA VAL A 95 17.72 -20.32 -9.04
C VAL A 95 17.49 -19.05 -9.85
N ALA A 96 18.36 -18.04 -9.67
CA ALA A 96 18.18 -16.72 -10.28
C ALA A 96 18.00 -16.76 -11.80
N HIS A 97 18.71 -17.64 -12.49
CA HIS A 97 18.57 -17.83 -13.94
C HIS A 97 17.16 -18.30 -14.34
N ASP A 98 16.60 -19.27 -13.61
CA ASP A 98 15.26 -19.81 -13.89
C ASP A 98 14.17 -18.76 -13.65
N ILE A 99 14.33 -17.96 -12.58
CA ILE A 99 13.43 -16.83 -12.28
C ILE A 99 13.42 -15.83 -13.44
N THR A 100 14.60 -15.43 -13.93
CA THR A 100 14.72 -14.48 -15.05
C THR A 100 14.08 -15.06 -16.32
N ARG A 101 14.35 -16.32 -16.65
CA ARG A 101 13.75 -16.98 -17.82
C ARG A 101 12.23 -17.05 -17.74
N LEU A 102 11.70 -17.41 -16.57
CA LEU A 102 10.26 -17.50 -16.33
C LEU A 102 9.60 -16.12 -16.42
N ALA A 103 10.19 -15.09 -15.80
CA ALA A 103 9.71 -13.72 -15.87
C ALA A 103 9.64 -13.21 -17.32
N SER A 104 10.71 -13.41 -18.11
CA SER A 104 10.72 -13.04 -19.54
C SER A 104 9.65 -13.78 -20.33
N SER A 105 9.45 -15.08 -20.10
CA SER A 105 8.43 -15.86 -20.81
C SER A 105 6.99 -15.43 -20.49
N LEU A 106 6.77 -14.87 -19.30
CA LEU A 106 5.48 -14.38 -18.82
C LEU A 106 5.29 -12.88 -19.04
N GLY A 107 6.28 -12.18 -19.60
CA GLY A 107 6.24 -10.72 -19.75
C GLY A 107 6.18 -9.96 -18.42
N LEU A 108 6.68 -10.55 -17.33
CA LEU A 108 6.71 -9.92 -16.01
C LEU A 108 8.02 -9.15 -15.82
N GLU A 109 7.92 -7.87 -15.47
CA GLU A 109 9.09 -7.08 -15.12
C GLU A 109 9.65 -7.52 -13.75
N LYS A 110 10.96 -7.77 -13.72
CA LYS A 110 11.71 -7.92 -12.48
C LYS A 110 12.20 -6.55 -12.06
N GLU A 111 11.46 -5.89 -11.18
CA GLU A 111 11.95 -4.74 -10.41
C GLU A 111 12.96 -5.17 -9.35
#